data_AF-M0MFH3-F1
#
_entry.id   AF-M0MFH3-F1
#
_cell.length_a   1.000
_cell.length_b   1.000
_cell.length_c   1.000
_cell.angle_alpha   90.00
_cell.angle_beta   90.00
_cell.angle_gamma   90.00
#
_symmetry.space_group_name_H-M   'P 1'
#
loop_
_entity.id
_entity.type
_entity.pdbx_description
1 polymer ?
#
loop_
_entity_poly.entity_id
_entity_poly.type
_entity_poly.pdbx_seq_one_letter_code
_entity_poly.pdbx_strand_id
1 'polypeptide(L)' 'IVVEETFSVSDFAERYNSRQGTALGLAHTLRQTALFRPPHRSEAVPDLYFTGSYTTPGIGVPMCLISGEHAANAVIDDHR' A
#
# COMPACT_ATOMS: atom_id res chain seq x y z
N ILE A 1 37.64 1.91 -2.91
CA ILE A 1 36.18 1.82 -3.13
C ILE A 1 35.90 2.44 -4.50
N VAL A 2 35.18 1.75 -5.40
CA VAL A 2 34.89 2.25 -6.77
C VAL A 2 33.50 2.91 -6.84
N VAL A 3 32.56 2.49 -5.99
CA VAL A 3 31.30 3.21 -5.75
C VAL A 3 30.81 2.93 -4.33
N GLU A 4 30.08 3.88 -3.77
CA GLU A 4 29.35 3.78 -2.50
C GLU A 4 28.07 4.60 -2.65
N GLU A 5 26.93 4.03 -2.28
CA GLU A 5 25.64 4.70 -2.26
C GLU A 5 24.95 4.48 -0.93
N THR A 6 24.20 5.48 -0.49
CA THR A 6 23.36 5.42 0.71
C THR A 6 21.90 5.59 0.31
N PHE A 7 21.02 4.89 1.00
CA PHE A 7 19.58 5.01 0.81
C PHE A 7 18.91 5.10 2.19
N SER A 8 18.05 6.09 2.37
CA SER A 8 17.53 6.51 3.65
C SER A 8 16.05 6.89 3.55
N VAL A 9 15.49 7.35 4.67
CA VAL A 9 14.06 7.71 4.78
C VAL A 9 13.67 8.82 3.80
N SER A 10 14.54 9.81 3.56
CA SER A 10 14.27 10.87 2.57
C SER A 10 14.16 10.30 1.16
N ASP A 11 15.02 9.34 0.82
CA ASP A 11 15.01 8.72 -0.50
C ASP A 11 13.73 7.92 -0.76
N PHE A 12 13.18 7.25 0.26
CA PHE A 12 11.86 6.62 0.16
C PHE A 12 10.75 7.65 -0.06
N ALA A 13 10.79 8.77 0.66
CA ALA A 13 9.79 9.82 0.53
C ALA A 13 9.82 10.46 -0.87
N GLU A 14 11.01 10.77 -1.38
CA GLU A 14 11.21 11.42 -2.67
C GLU A 14 10.97 10.47 -3.85
N ARG A 15 11.53 9.26 -3.81
CA ARG A 15 11.51 8.34 -4.95
C ARG A 15 10.17 7.62 -5.11
N TYR A 16 9.48 7.32 -4.01
CA TYR A 16 8.28 6.49 -4.03
C TYR A 16 7.02 7.20 -3.52
N ASN A 17 7.11 8.50 -3.20
CA ASN A 17 6.04 9.22 -2.51
C ASN A 17 5.59 8.54 -1.20
N SER A 18 6.50 7.82 -0.55
CA SER A 18 6.20 7.10 0.69
C SER A 18 5.90 8.11 1.81
N ARG A 19 4.73 7.98 2.43
CA ARG A 19 4.37 8.85 3.56
C ARG A 19 5.38 8.71 4.69
N GLN A 20 6.00 9.82 5.10
CA GLN A 20 7.08 9.85 6.10
C GLN A 20 8.30 8.98 5.75
N GLY A 21 8.50 8.67 4.46
CA GLY A 21 9.64 7.86 4.00
C GLY A 21 9.61 6.41 4.47
N THR A 22 8.44 5.88 4.82
CA THR A 22 8.35 4.47 5.21
C THR A 22 8.67 3.55 4.04
N ALA A 23 9.61 2.62 4.28
CA ALA A 23 9.85 1.48 3.41
C ALA A 23 8.75 0.41 3.58
N LEU A 24 8.04 0.45 4.72
CA LEU A 24 7.23 -0.67 5.19
C LEU A 24 5.70 -0.44 5.24
N GLY A 25 5.22 0.72 4.77
CA GLY A 25 3.80 1.07 4.85
C GLY A 25 3.33 1.31 6.29
N LEU A 26 2.10 0.87 6.61
CA LEU A 26 1.53 0.94 7.98
C LEU A 26 2.25 0.00 8.94
N ALA A 27 2.47 0.46 10.18
CA ALA A 27 3.11 -0.34 11.22
C ALA A 27 2.22 -1.50 11.68
N HIS A 28 2.84 -2.55 12.23
CA HIS A 28 2.16 -3.73 12.76
C HIS A 28 1.60 -3.51 14.18
N THR A 29 0.91 -2.40 14.39
CA THR A 29 0.17 -2.16 15.63
C THR A 29 -1.21 -2.80 15.55
N LEU A 30 -1.83 -3.09 16.70
CA LEU A 30 -3.16 -3.71 16.76
C LEU A 30 -4.22 -2.95 15.95
N ARG A 31 -4.12 -1.61 15.91
CA ARG A 31 -5.09 -0.73 15.21
C ARG A 31 -4.73 -0.46 13.74
N GLN A 32 -3.63 -0.99 13.22
CA GLN A 32 -3.16 -0.76 11.84
C GLN A 32 -2.96 -2.07 11.07
N THR A 33 -3.45 -3.19 11.61
CA THR A 33 -3.27 -4.53 11.04
C THR A 33 -4.61 -5.19 10.72
N ALA A 34 -4.54 -6.27 9.93
CA ALA A 34 -5.68 -7.10 9.56
C ALA A 34 -6.91 -6.28 9.12
N LEU A 35 -8.05 -6.47 9.79
CA LEU A 35 -9.33 -5.81 9.50
C LEU A 35 -9.31 -4.29 9.68
N PHE A 36 -8.32 -3.73 10.37
CA PHE A 36 -8.19 -2.29 10.60
C PHE A 36 -7.34 -1.58 9.55
N ARG A 37 -6.85 -2.29 8.53
CA ARG A 37 -6.21 -1.66 7.37
C ARG A 37 -7.26 -1.00 6.48
N PRO A 38 -6.91 0.09 5.77
CA PRO A 38 -7.78 0.71 4.77
C PRO A 38 -8.34 -0.31 3.77
N PRO A 39 -9.65 -0.22 3.42
CA PRO A 39 -10.27 -1.09 2.44
C PRO A 39 -9.84 -0.73 1.01
N HIS A 40 -10.21 -1.59 0.05
CA HIS A 40 -9.95 -1.37 -1.37
C HIS A 40 -10.87 -0.34 -2.02
N ARG A 41 -12.06 -0.07 -1.46
CA ARG A 41 -13.01 0.92 -1.97
C ARG A 41 -12.89 2.20 -1.16
N SER A 42 -12.87 3.35 -1.84
CA SER A 42 -12.96 4.63 -1.16
C SER A 42 -14.36 4.84 -0.59
N GLU A 43 -14.44 5.18 0.69
CA GLU A 43 -15.71 5.57 1.32
C GLU A 43 -16.13 7.00 0.96
N ALA A 44 -15.19 7.81 0.48
CA ALA A 44 -15.39 9.24 0.24
C ALA A 44 -15.59 9.61 -1.25
N VAL A 45 -15.09 8.79 -2.17
CA VAL A 45 -15.08 9.08 -3.61
C VAL A 45 -15.59 7.85 -4.37
N PRO A 46 -16.74 7.96 -5.08
CA PRO A 46 -17.24 6.88 -5.93
C PRO A 46 -16.21 6.48 -7.00
N ASP A 47 -16.18 5.19 -7.35
CA ASP A 47 -15.31 4.61 -8.38
C ASP A 47 -13.79 4.81 -8.15
N LEU A 48 -13.38 5.12 -6.91
CA LEU A 48 -11.98 5.17 -6.50
C LEU A 48 -11.59 3.92 -5.70
N TYR A 49 -10.55 3.24 -6.14
CA TYR A 49 -10.06 2.02 -5.53
C TYR A 49 -8.58 2.13 -5.14
N PHE A 50 -8.19 1.45 -4.06
CA PHE A 50 -6.84 1.43 -3.51
C PHE A 50 -6.21 0.04 -3.57
N THR A 51 -4.92 0.01 -3.87
CA THR A 51 -4.10 -1.19 -3.90
C THR A 51 -2.68 -0.92 -3.38
N GLY A 52 -1.95 -1.98 -3.05
CA GLY A 52 -0.59 -1.94 -2.53
C GLY A 52 -0.49 -2.09 -1.02
N SER A 53 0.66 -1.71 -0.46
CA SER A 53 1.12 -2.11 0.88
C SER A 53 0.36 -1.50 2.06
N TYR A 54 -0.44 -0.45 1.82
CA TYR A 54 -1.23 0.22 2.85
C TYR A 54 -2.59 -0.44 3.04
N THR A 55 -3.16 -1.03 1.99
CA THR A 55 -4.45 -1.74 2.04
C THR A 55 -4.28 -3.17 2.54
N THR A 56 -5.39 -3.82 2.90
CA THR A 56 -5.41 -5.27 3.14
C THR A 56 -4.91 -6.00 1.88
N PRO A 57 -4.04 -7.02 1.97
CA PRO A 57 -3.59 -7.69 3.18
C PRO A 57 -2.31 -7.13 3.83
N GLY A 58 -1.59 -6.21 3.17
CA GLY A 58 -0.51 -5.42 3.76
C GLY A 58 0.77 -5.40 2.95
N ILE A 59 1.90 -5.28 3.64
CA ILE A 59 3.22 -5.13 3.01
C ILE A 59 3.81 -6.46 2.51
N GLY A 60 4.52 -6.37 1.37
CA GLY A 60 5.41 -7.38 0.81
C GLY A 60 5.09 -7.51 -0.66
N VAL A 61 6.06 -7.89 -1.50
CA VAL A 61 5.79 -8.08 -2.94
C VAL A 61 4.58 -9.01 -3.17
N PRO A 62 4.49 -10.19 -2.52
CA PRO A 62 3.31 -11.06 -2.68
C PRO A 62 2.00 -10.38 -2.22
N MET A 63 2.05 -9.65 -1.11
CA MET A 63 0.87 -9.00 -0.52
C MET A 63 0.37 -7.83 -1.37
N CYS A 64 1.28 -7.07 -1.99
CA CYS A 64 0.93 -6.01 -2.95
C CYS A 64 0.28 -6.59 -4.21
N LEU A 65 0.74 -7.75 -4.70
CA LEU A 65 0.12 -8.41 -5.86
C LEU A 65 -1.30 -8.91 -5.54
N ILE A 66 -1.49 -9.56 -4.39
CA ILE A 66 -2.81 -10.00 -3.91
C ILE A 66 -3.74 -8.80 -3.70
N SER A 67 -3.24 -7.70 -3.14
CA SER A 67 -3.99 -6.44 -3.01
C SER A 67 -4.44 -5.91 -4.38
N GLY A 68 -3.64 -6.06 -5.43
CA GLY A 68 -4.00 -5.71 -6.81
C GLY A 68 -5.16 -6.53 -7.33
N GLU A 69 -5.13 -7.84 -7.10
CA GLU A 69 -6.22 -8.75 -7.46
C GLU A 69 -7.52 -8.38 -6.74
N HIS A 70 -7.46 -8.11 -5.42
CA HIS A 70 -8.64 -7.70 -4.67
C HIS A 70 -9.24 -6.37 -5.16
N ALA A 71 -8.39 -5.39 -5.50
CA ALA A 71 -8.86 -4.12 -6.05
C ALA A 71 -9.51 -4.33 -7.42
N ALA A 72 -8.94 -5.17 -8.29
CA ALA A 72 -9.54 -5.49 -9.59
C ALA A 72 -10.89 -6.20 -9.45
N ASN A 73 -11.00 -7.17 -8.54
CA ASN A 73 -12.27 -7.84 -8.24
C ASN A 73 -13.31 -6.85 -7.70
N ALA A 74 -12.91 -5.92 -6.84
CA ALA A 74 -13.79 -4.88 -6.32
C ALA A 74 -14.38 -4.01 -7.44
N VAL A 75 -13.54 -3.59 -8.41
CA VAL A 75 -13.99 -2.84 -9.59
C VAL A 75 -14.99 -3.67 -10.42
N ILE A 76 -14.69 -4.95 -10.66
CA ILE A 76 -15.56 -5.83 -11.46
C ILE A 76 -16.92 -6.01 -10.78
N ASP A 77 -16.94 -6.24 -9.47
CA ASP A 77 -18.19 -6.49 -8.73
C ASP A 77 -19.09 -5.25 -8.68
N ASP A 78 -18.51 -4.04 -8.62
CA ASP A 78 -19.28 -2.79 -8.56
C ASP A 78 -19.84 -2.37 -9.94
N HIS A 79 -19.36 -2.97 -11.03
CA HIS A 79 -19.80 -2.69 -12.42
C HIS A 79 -20.46 -3.89 -13.12
N ARG A 80 -20.79 -4.95 -12.39
CA ARG A 80 -21.62 -6.06 -12.87
C ARG A 80 -23.11 -5.76 -12.74
#